data_AF-A0A067YRL6-F1
#
_entry.id   AF-A0A067YRL6-F1
#
_cell.length_a   1.000
_cell.length_b   1.000
_cell.length_c   1.000
_cell.angle_alpha   90.00
_cell.angle_beta   90.00
_cell.angle_gamma   90.00
#
_symmetry.space_group_name_H-M   'P 1'
#
loop_
_entity.id
_entity.type
_entity.pdbx_description
1 polymer ?
#
loop_
_entity_poly.entity_id
_entity_poly.type
_entity_poly.pdbx_seq_one_letter_code
_entity_poly.pdbx_strand_id
1 'polypeptide(L)' 'SGHELTSLSEQMLVSCDTNDLGCRAGFMDTAFKWIVSSNKGNVFTEQSYPYASGGGNVPTCNKSGKVVGAK' A
#
# COMPACT_ATOMS: atom_id res chain seq x y z
N SER A 1 5.70 -24.87 -6.37
CA SER A 1 5.61 -23.41 -6.56
C SER A 1 4.26 -22.98 -6.04
N GLY A 2 4.21 -22.00 -5.14
CA GLY A 2 2.96 -21.47 -4.63
C GLY A 2 3.24 -20.60 -3.40
N HIS A 3 2.73 -19.38 -3.45
CA HIS A 3 2.53 -18.57 -2.25
C HIS A 3 1.05 -18.67 -1.87
N GLU A 4 0.75 -18.59 -0.58
CA GLU A 4 -0.63 -18.49 -0.10
C GLU A 4 -1.33 -17.27 -0.71
N LEU A 5 -2.59 -17.45 -1.12
CA LEU A 5 -3.40 -16.34 -1.63
C LEU A 5 -3.68 -15.37 -0.48
N THR A 6 -2.97 -14.23 -0.49
CA THR A 6 -2.98 -13.25 0.59
C THR A 6 -3.59 -11.95 0.10
N SER A 7 -4.56 -11.40 0.85
CA SER A 7 -5.07 -10.05 0.59
C SER A 7 -4.05 -8.99 1.02
N LEU A 8 -3.83 -7.98 0.16
CA LEU A 8 -2.81 -6.96 0.31
C LEU A 8 -3.44 -5.57 0.47
N SER A 9 -2.72 -4.65 1.09
CA SER A 9 -3.24 -3.33 1.46
C SER A 9 -3.15 -2.31 0.33
N GLU A 10 -4.29 -1.90 -0.21
CA GLU A 10 -4.36 -0.70 -1.06
C GLU A 10 -4.07 0.56 -0.24
N GLN A 11 -4.44 0.57 1.05
CA GLN A 11 -4.24 1.73 1.93
C GLN A 11 -2.77 2.11 2.09
N MET A 12 -1.86 1.12 2.02
CA MET A 12 -0.42 1.36 1.99
C MET A 12 -0.06 2.36 0.87
N LEU A 13 -0.55 2.14 -0.35
CA LEU A 13 -0.27 3.01 -1.47
C LEU A 13 -1.00 4.34 -1.32
N VAL A 14 -2.29 4.31 -1.02
CA VAL A 14 -3.12 5.52 -0.92
C VAL A 14 -2.59 6.51 0.13
N SER A 15 -2.09 6.01 1.27
CA SER A 15 -1.58 6.87 2.35
C SER A 15 -0.09 7.18 2.27
N CYS A 16 0.74 6.25 1.79
CA CYS A 16 2.19 6.34 1.93
C CYS A 16 2.95 6.58 0.64
N ASP A 17 2.34 6.30 -0.52
CA ASP A 17 2.96 6.63 -1.80
C ASP A 17 2.89 8.14 -2.02
N THR A 18 4.05 8.78 -1.97
CA THR A 18 4.18 10.23 -2.18
C THR A 18 4.38 10.59 -3.65
N ASN A 19 4.50 9.61 -4.55
CA ASN A 19 4.59 9.82 -5.99
C ASN A 19 3.20 9.92 -6.64
N ASP A 20 2.19 9.32 -6.02
CA ASP A 20 0.79 9.34 -6.44
C ASP A 20 -0.06 10.27 -5.55
N LEU A 21 -1.31 10.49 -5.94
CA LEU A 21 -2.16 11.56 -5.37
C LEU A 21 -3.25 11.01 -4.45
N GLY A 22 -3.03 9.86 -3.82
CA GLY A 22 -4.01 9.20 -2.95
C GLY A 22 -5.38 9.05 -3.63
N CYS A 23 -6.43 9.59 -3.02
CA CYS A 23 -7.79 9.57 -3.60
C CYS A 23 -8.00 10.42 -4.86
N ARG A 24 -7.01 11.21 -5.30
CA ARG A 24 -7.18 12.16 -6.42
C ARG A 24 -6.77 11.58 -7.78
N ALA A 25 -5.85 10.62 -7.81
CA ALA A 25 -5.42 9.84 -8.98
C ALA A 25 -4.14 9.07 -8.61
N GLY A 26 -3.76 8.11 -9.46
CA GLY A 26 -2.42 7.55 -9.49
C GLY A 26 -2.22 6.59 -10.64
N PHE A 27 -0.98 6.16 -10.87
CA PHE A 27 -0.64 5.15 -11.88
C PHE A 27 -0.01 3.90 -11.24
N MET A 28 -0.31 2.73 -11.80
CA MET A 28 0.23 1.46 -11.28
C MET A 28 1.76 1.42 -11.39
N ASP A 29 2.33 1.95 -12.49
CA ASP A 29 3.77 1.96 -12.71
C ASP A 29 4.54 2.82 -11.69
N THR A 30 3.96 3.93 -11.25
CA THR A 30 4.54 4.79 -10.22
C THR A 30 4.46 4.14 -8.84
N ALA A 31 3.33 3.48 -8.54
CA ALA A 31 3.17 2.68 -7.33
C ALA A 31 4.16 1.51 -7.25
N PHE A 32 4.36 0.76 -8.35
CA PHE A 32 5.35 -0.32 -8.38
C PHE A 32 6.77 0.21 -8.13
N LYS A 33 7.13 1.33 -8.77
CA LYS A 33 8.43 1.98 -8.53
C LYS A 33 8.57 2.39 -7.07
N TRP A 34 7.56 2.99 -6.47
CA TRP A 34 7.57 3.39 -5.06
C TRP A 34 7.73 2.21 -4.11
N ILE A 35 7.01 1.10 -4.36
CA ILE A 35 7.13 -0.12 -3.54
C ILE A 35 8.59 -0.58 -3.50
N VAL A 36 9.23 -0.68 -4.67
CA VAL A 36 10.62 -1.14 -4.78
C VAL A 36 11.60 -0.14 -4.19
N SER A 37 11.51 1.15 -4.59
CA SER A 37 12.50 2.16 -4.22
C SER A 37 12.38 2.68 -2.79
N SER A 38 11.15 2.80 -2.30
CA SER A 38 10.81 3.57 -1.10
C SER A 38 10.15 2.72 -0.01
N ASN A 39 9.68 1.52 -0.34
CA ASN A 39 9.12 0.56 0.61
C ASN A 39 9.89 -0.77 0.70
N LYS A 40 11.13 -0.82 0.17
CA LYS A 40 12.03 -2.00 0.24
C LYS A 40 11.45 -3.25 -0.43
N GLY A 41 10.55 -3.08 -1.40
CA GLY A 41 9.79 -4.15 -2.05
C GLY A 41 8.60 -4.65 -1.24
N ASN A 42 8.42 -4.22 0.01
CA ASN A 42 7.40 -4.80 0.87
C ASN A 42 5.99 -4.30 0.50
N VAL A 43 5.01 -5.19 0.54
CA VAL A 43 3.58 -4.88 0.48
C VAL A 43 2.91 -5.42 1.74
N PHE A 44 2.13 -4.58 2.43
CA PHE A 44 1.48 -4.98 3.68
C PHE A 44 0.21 -5.81 3.43
N THR A 45 -0.16 -6.66 4.37
CA THR A 45 -1.45 -7.36 4.34
C THR A 45 -2.60 -6.42 4.59
N GLU A 46 -3.74 -6.68 3.95
CA GLU A 46 -4.97 -5.90 4.17
C GLU A 46 -5.40 -5.96 5.64
N GLN A 47 -5.26 -7.12 6.29
CA GLN A 47 -5.60 -7.28 7.71
C GLN A 47 -4.80 -6.34 8.65
N SER A 48 -3.53 -6.08 8.35
CA SER A 48 -2.68 -5.22 9.19
C SER A 48 -2.77 -3.73 8.84
N TYR A 49 -3.19 -3.42 7.61
CA TYR A 49 -3.41 -2.06 7.14
C TYR A 49 -4.68 -1.98 6.28
N PRO A 50 -5.87 -1.99 6.91
CA PRO A 50 -7.14 -2.04 6.18
C PRO A 50 -7.40 -0.78 5.35
N TYR A 51 -8.17 -0.95 4.28
CA TYR A 51 -8.69 0.17 3.50
C TYR A 51 -9.59 1.09 4.35
N ALA A 52 -9.22 2.37 4.38
CA ALA A 52 -9.86 3.41 5.19
C ALA A 52 -10.23 4.66 4.35
N SER A 53 -10.06 4.59 3.03
CA SER A 53 -10.25 5.75 2.13
C SER A 53 -11.57 5.72 1.35
N GLY A 54 -12.51 4.83 1.69
CA GLY A 54 -13.80 4.71 0.98
C GLY A 54 -14.68 5.96 1.03
N GLY A 55 -14.44 6.85 1.99
CA GLY A 55 -15.09 8.17 2.08
C GLY A 55 -14.36 9.30 1.37
N GLY A 56 -13.31 9.01 0.60
CA GLY A 56 -12.48 10.01 -0.10
C GLY A 56 -11.41 10.69 0.77
N ASN A 57 -11.42 10.45 2.08
CA ASN A 57 -10.36 10.93 2.98
C ASN A 57 -9.13 10.02 2.90
N VAL A 58 -7.94 10.61 2.94
CA VAL A 58 -6.66 9.88 2.98
C VAL A 58 -6.07 9.99 4.38
N PRO A 59 -6.12 8.93 5.22
CA PRO A 59 -5.44 8.93 6.51
C PRO A 59 -3.92 9.08 6.35
N THR A 60 -3.26 9.62 7.37
CA THR A 60 -1.80 9.75 7.41
C THR A 60 -1.13 8.38 7.24
N CYS A 61 -0.03 8.34 6.48
CA CYS A 61 0.81 7.16 6.36
C CYS A 61 1.23 6.61 7.72
N ASN A 62 0.97 5.33 7.96
CA ASN A 62 1.46 4.62 9.14
C ASN A 62 1.98 3.22 8.77
N LYS A 63 3.31 3.10 8.64
CA LYS A 63 3.99 1.84 8.36
C LYS A 63 4.36 1.04 9.62
N SER A 64 4.17 1.61 10.81
CA SER A 64 4.57 0.96 12.07
C SER A 64 3.66 -0.23 12.37
N GLY A 65 4.28 -1.36 12.73
CA GLY A 65 3.57 -2.59 13.11
C GLY A 65 2.82 -3.28 11.97
N LYS A 66 3.06 -2.92 10.70
CA LYS A 66 2.39 -3.53 9.55
C LYS A 66 3.04 -4.86 9.18
N VAL A 67 2.20 -5.86 8.88
CA VAL A 67 2.64 -7.21 8.51
C VAL A 67 2.88 -7.23 7.01
N VAL A 68 4.05 -7.70 6.59
CA VAL A 68 4.39 -7.85 5.17
C VAL A 68 3.72 -9.11 4.63
N GLY A 69 2.89 -8.95 3.61
CA GLY A 69 2.18 -10.04 2.93
C GLY A 69 2.81 -10.46 1.60
N ALA A 70 3.57 -9.56 0.97
CA ALA A 70 4.29 -9.85 -0.27
C ALA A 70 5.58 -9.01 -0.36
N LYS A 71 6.52 -9.49 -1.19
CA LYS A 71 7.77 -8.81 -1.51
C LYS A 71 8.17 -9.08 -2.95
#